data_AF-A0A5K1G9W8-F1
#
_entry.id   AF-A0A5K1G9W8-F1
#
_cell.length_a   1.000
_cell.length_b   1.000
_cell.length_c   1.000
_cell.angle_alpha   90.00
_cell.angle_beta   90.00
_cell.angle_gamma   90.00
#
_symmetry.space_group_name_H-M   'P 1'
#
loop_
_entity.id
_entity.type
_entity.pdbx_description
1 polymer ?
#
loop_
_entity_poly.entity_id
_entity_poly.type
_entity_poly.pdbx_seq_one_letter_code
_entity_poly.pdbx_strand_id
1 'polypeptide(L)' 'SPTFPNTTFGWVHVKDVAEAHILAFEDASASGRYCLVESVAHFSEIVKILQDLYPDCKLPT' A
#
# COMPACT_ATOMS: atom_id res chain seq x y z
N SER A 1 -24.47 -2.40 -8.58
CA SER A 1 -23.32 -2.85 -7.80
C SER A 1 -22.71 -1.66 -7.09
N PRO A 2 -22.11 -1.81 -5.90
CA PRO A 2 -21.33 -0.74 -5.29
C PRO A 2 -20.12 -0.41 -6.18
N THR A 3 -19.77 0.87 -6.23
CA THR A 3 -18.63 1.41 -6.98
C THR A 3 -17.53 1.79 -6.00
N PHE A 4 -16.27 1.55 -6.38
CA PHE A 4 -15.13 1.95 -5.56
C PHE A 4 -14.94 3.47 -5.60
N PRO A 5 -14.35 4.08 -4.56
CA PRO A 5 -14.14 5.52 -4.54
C PRO A 5 -13.15 5.95 -5.63
N ASN A 6 -13.39 7.11 -6.25
CA ASN A 6 -12.46 7.74 -7.19
C ASN A 6 -11.35 8.47 -6.41
N THR A 7 -10.49 7.69 -5.76
CA THR A 7 -9.40 8.20 -4.93
C THR A 7 -8.13 7.38 -5.10
N THR A 8 -7.01 8.00 -4.79
CA THR A 8 -5.67 7.45 -4.95
C THR A 8 -4.94 7.59 -3.63
N PHE A 9 -4.29 6.51 -3.17
CA PHE A 9 -3.55 6.48 -1.92
C PHE A 9 -2.17 5.84 -2.09
N GLY A 10 -1.26 6.18 -1.18
CA GLY A 10 0.00 5.47 -1.01
C GLY A 10 -0.22 4.16 -0.25
N TRP A 11 0.40 3.09 -0.73
CA TRP A 11 0.37 1.76 -0.14
C TRP A 11 1.78 1.37 0.28
N VAL A 12 1.89 0.70 1.42
CA VAL A 12 3.15 0.11 1.90
C VAL A 12 2.81 -1.15 2.67
N HIS A 13 3.66 -2.16 2.55
CA HIS A 13 3.47 -3.39 3.28
C HIS A 13 3.87 -3.22 4.75
N VAL A 14 3.11 -3.84 5.67
CA VAL A 14 3.28 -3.63 7.11
C VAL A 14 4.64 -4.12 7.65
N LYS A 15 5.23 -5.16 7.04
CA LYS A 15 6.57 -5.65 7.43
C LYS A 15 7.64 -4.62 7.12
N ASP A 16 7.54 -3.95 5.98
CA ASP A 16 8.49 -2.93 5.54
C ASP A 16 8.45 -1.73 6.49
N VAL A 17 7.25 -1.36 6.98
CA VAL A 17 7.11 -0.33 8.01
C VAL A 17 7.78 -0.76 9.30
N ALA A 18 7.54 -2.00 9.78
CA ALA A 18 8.16 -2.49 11.01
C ALA A 18 9.69 -2.55 10.90
N GLU A 19 10.20 -3.06 9.79
CA GLU A 19 11.63 -3.13 9.49
C GLU A 19 12.26 -1.73 9.41
N ALA A 20 11.60 -0.79 8.74
CA ALA A 20 12.10 0.58 8.66
C ALA A 20 12.19 1.27 10.03
N HIS A 21 11.28 0.95 10.97
CA HIS A 21 11.40 1.45 12.35
C HIS A 21 12.60 0.85 13.09
N ILE A 22 12.86 -0.45 12.92
CA ILE A 22 14.05 -1.11 13.50
C ILE A 22 15.32 -0.48 12.95
N LEU A 23 15.43 -0.37 11.61
CA LEU A 23 16.59 0.21 10.95
C LEU A 23 16.84 1.66 11.35
N ALA A 24 15.79 2.48 11.39
CA ALA A 24 15.90 3.88 11.80
C ALA A 24 16.28 4.05 13.28
N PHE A 25 16.02 3.05 14.13
CA PHE A 25 16.41 3.05 15.52
C PHE A 25 17.85 2.56 15.73
N GLU A 26 18.26 1.51 15.01
CA GLU A 26 19.56 0.86 15.18
C GLU A 26 20.72 1.61 14.52
N ASP A 27 20.46 2.30 13.39
CA ASP A 27 21.49 3.08 12.69
C ASP A 27 21.62 4.49 13.30
N ALA A 28 22.73 4.74 14.00
CA ALA A 28 23.02 6.03 14.61
C ALA A 28 23.17 7.19 13.61
N SER A 29 23.34 6.91 12.32
CA SER A 29 23.36 7.92 11.27
C SER A 29 21.96 8.33 10.79
N ALA A 30 20.93 7.52 11.10
CA ALA A 30 19.56 7.80 10.71
C ALA A 30 19.05 9.08 11.38
N SER A 31 18.49 10.00 10.59
CA SER A 31 17.97 11.26 11.11
C SER A 31 16.86 11.83 10.23
N GLY A 32 16.05 12.72 10.79
CA GLY A 32 14.99 13.42 10.06
C GLY A 32 13.74 12.57 9.84
N ARG A 33 13.15 12.65 8.65
CA ARG A 33 11.86 12.03 8.29
C ARG A 33 12.04 11.14 7.07
N TYR A 34 11.47 9.94 7.12
CA TYR A 34 11.47 8.98 6.02
C TYR A 34 10.05 8.79 5.48
N CYS A 35 9.89 8.90 4.16
CA CYS A 35 8.62 8.55 3.50
C CYS A 35 8.57 7.04 3.29
N LEU A 36 7.51 6.39 3.78
CA LEU A 36 7.29 4.94 3.65
C LEU A 36 6.04 4.71 2.81
N VAL A 37 6.22 4.71 1.48
CA VAL A 37 5.20 4.41 0.48
C VAL A 37 5.90 3.62 -0.63
N GLU A 38 5.43 2.41 -0.93
CA GLU A 38 5.97 1.57 -2.00
C GLU A 38 5.40 2.04 -3.35
N SER A 39 4.08 2.17 -3.44
CA SER A 39 3.40 2.63 -4.64
C SER A 39 2.21 3.52 -4.31
N VAL A 40 1.79 4.33 -5.27
CA VAL A 40 0.58 5.15 -5.20
C VAL A 40 -0.38 4.61 -6.25
N ALA A 41 -1.55 4.15 -5.82
CA ALA A 41 -2.48 3.44 -6.69
C ALA A 41 -3.91 3.98 -6.53
N HIS A 42 -4.60 4.13 -7.66
CA HIS A 42 -6.03 4.39 -7.69
C HIS A 42 -6.80 3.11 -7.35
N PHE A 43 -8.00 3.23 -6.76
CA PHE A 43 -8.79 2.05 -6.40
C PHE A 43 -9.11 1.12 -7.58
N SER A 44 -9.19 1.63 -8.82
CA SER A 44 -9.37 0.77 -10.00
C SER A 44 -8.21 -0.21 -10.21
N GLU A 45 -6.99 0.19 -9.87
CA GLU A 45 -5.80 -0.66 -9.95
C GLU A 45 -5.84 -1.73 -8.85
N ILE A 46 -6.26 -1.35 -7.64
CA ILE A 46 -6.47 -2.29 -6.53
C ILE A 46 -7.54 -3.33 -6.88
N VAL A 47 -8.68 -2.89 -7.44
CA VAL A 47 -9.74 -3.80 -7.89
C VAL A 47 -9.23 -4.73 -8.99
N LYS A 48 -8.43 -4.24 -9.93
CA LYS A 48 -7.82 -5.08 -10.97
C LYS A 48 -6.91 -6.15 -10.38
N ILE A 49 -6.02 -5.79 -9.45
CA ILE A 49 -5.15 -6.74 -8.75
C ILE A 49 -5.99 -7.79 -8.01
N LEU A 50 -7.04 -7.37 -7.30
CA LEU A 50 -7.93 -8.30 -6.59
C LEU A 50 -8.68 -9.23 -7.55
N GLN A 51 -9.08 -8.74 -8.74
CA GLN A 51 -9.74 -9.54 -9.76
C GLN A 51 -8.78 -10.60 -10.34
N ASP A 52 -7.52 -10.24 -10.57
CA ASP A 52 -6.48 -11.16 -11.06
C ASP A 52 -6.15 -12.25 -10.01
N LEU A 53 -6.10 -11.88 -8.73
CA LEU A 53 -5.83 -12.81 -7.63
C LEU A 53 -7.02 -13.68 -7.23
N TYR A 54 -8.24 -13.14 -7.34
CA TYR A 54 -9.48 -13.78 -6.91
C TYR A 54 -10.59 -13.65 -7.98
N PRO A 55 -10.49 -14.39 -9.10
CA PRO A 55 -11.37 -14.21 -10.25
C PRO A 55 -12.87 -14.36 -9.97
N ASP A 56 -13.24 -15.22 -9.00
CA ASP A 56 -14.63 -15.51 -8.66
C ASP A 56 -15.20 -14.55 -7.59
N CYS A 57 -14.38 -13.65 -7.04
CA CYS A 57 -14.79 -12.69 -6.03
C CYS A 57 -15.64 -11.58 -6.66
N LYS A 58 -16.78 -11.25 -6.04
CA LYS A 58 -17.60 -10.10 -6.46
C LYS A 58 -16.97 -8.81 -5.96
N LEU A 59 -16.32 -8.08 -6.86
CA LEU A 59 -15.69 -6.80 -6.56
C LEU A 59 -16.55 -5.61 -7.01
N PRO A 60 -16.37 -4.43 -6.39
CA PRO A 60 -17.03 -3.20 -6.84
C PRO A 60 -16.54 -2.77 -8.23
N THR A 61 -17.42 -2.11 -8.99
CA THR A 61 -17.20 -1.64 -10.37
C THR A 61 -17.33 -0.14 -10.48
#